data_AF-A0AAN9BE07-F1
#
_entry.id   AF-A0AAN9BE07-F1
#
_cell.length_a   1.000
_cell.length_b   1.000
_cell.length_c   1.000
_cell.angle_alpha   90.00
_cell.angle_beta   90.00
_cell.angle_gamma   90.00
#
_symmetry.space_group_name_H-M   'P 1'
#
loop_
_entity.id
_entity.type
_entity.pdbx_description
1 polymer ?
#
loop_
_entity_poly.entity_id
_entity_poly.type
_entity_poly.pdbx_seq_one_letter_code
_entity_poly.pdbx_strand_id
1 'polypeptide(L)'
;MQQRMATANNIRQRLQATTNTVVSGQTIRNRLHNFGLRARHPVRGTTLTANHRAARRAWCTQHVRWQRQQWAQVLFTDESRFCLEPADGRIRVWRRRGERFAEGAVLE
;
A
#
# COMPACT_ATOMS: atom_id res chain seq x y z
N MET A 1 -13.18 -8.00 7.25
CA MET A 1 -11.87 -7.51 6.78
C MET A 1 -11.30 -8.51 5.75
N GLN A 2 -11.51 -8.28 4.45
CA GLN A 2 -11.02 -9.22 3.41
C GLN A 2 -9.49 -9.12 3.27
N GLN A 3 -8.78 -10.24 3.40
CA GLN A 3 -7.32 -10.32 3.32
C GLN A 3 -6.81 -10.09 1.88
N ARG A 4 -6.67 -8.82 1.47
CA ARG A 4 -6.19 -8.40 0.13
C ARG A 4 -4.75 -8.82 -0.18
N MET A 5 -3.99 -9.25 0.83
CA MET A 5 -2.58 -9.64 0.75
C MET A 5 -2.35 -11.14 0.56
N ALA A 6 -3.41 -11.96 0.57
CA ALA A 6 -3.26 -13.40 0.43
C ALA A 6 -2.74 -13.77 -0.97
N THR A 7 -1.63 -14.51 -1.02
CA THR A 7 -1.12 -15.06 -2.29
C THR A 7 -2.08 -16.11 -2.83
N ALA A 8 -2.00 -16.42 -4.13
CA ALA A 8 -2.78 -17.51 -4.71
C ALA A 8 -2.52 -18.86 -4.01
N ASN A 9 -1.31 -19.08 -3.49
CA ASN A 9 -0.95 -20.27 -2.73
C ASN A 9 -1.60 -20.28 -1.34
N ASN A 10 -1.61 -19.14 -0.64
CA ASN A 10 -2.31 -19.02 0.65
C ASN A 10 -3.81 -19.28 0.48
N ILE A 11 -4.41 -18.75 -0.58
CA ILE A 11 -5.83 -18.98 -0.91
C ILE A 11 -6.07 -20.47 -1.23
N ARG A 12 -5.17 -21.09 -2.01
CA ARG A 12 -5.23 -22.53 -2.33
C ARG A 12 -5.23 -23.39 -1.08
N GLN A 13 -4.27 -23.17 -0.18
CA GLN A 13 -4.13 -23.95 1.06
C GLN A 13 -5.38 -23.85 1.93
N ARG A 14 -5.94 -22.64 2.07
CA ARG A 14 -7.19 -22.43 2.83
C ARG A 14 -8.38 -23.12 2.19
N LEU A 15 -8.55 -23.00 0.87
CA LEU A 15 -9.64 -23.65 0.15
C LEU A 15 -9.57 -25.18 0.24
N GLN A 16 -8.35 -25.74 0.14
CA GLN A 16 -8.13 -27.17 0.31
C GLN A 16 -8.48 -27.62 1.73
N ALA A 17 -8.07 -26.88 2.76
CA ALA A 17 -8.38 -27.20 4.14
C ALA A 17 -9.89 -27.14 4.44
N THR A 18 -10.64 -26.23 3.83
CA THR A 18 -12.09 -26.07 4.07
C THR A 18 -12.96 -27.00 3.24
N THR A 19 -12.58 -27.26 1.99
CA THR A 19 -13.45 -27.92 1.00
C THR A 19 -12.95 -29.32 0.64
N ASN A 20 -11.76 -29.71 1.12
CA ASN A 20 -11.03 -30.93 0.72
C ASN A 20 -10.79 -31.08 -0.79
N THR A 21 -10.94 -29.99 -1.55
CA THR A 21 -10.72 -29.96 -3.01
C THR A 21 -9.40 -29.27 -3.34
N VAL A 22 -8.58 -29.91 -4.18
CA VAL A 22 -7.34 -29.30 -4.66
C VAL A 22 -7.64 -28.43 -5.88
N VAL A 23 -7.39 -27.13 -5.73
CA VAL A 23 -7.56 -26.15 -6.82
C VAL A 23 -6.20 -25.62 -7.25
N SER A 24 -5.97 -25.46 -8.56
CA SER A 24 -4.73 -24.89 -9.07
C SER A 24 -4.62 -23.40 -8.74
N GLY A 25 -3.40 -22.89 -8.59
CA GLY A 25 -3.16 -21.45 -8.43
C GLY A 25 -3.65 -20.63 -9.63
N GLN A 26 -3.65 -21.21 -10.84
CA GLN A 26 -4.17 -20.56 -12.05
C GLN A 26 -5.68 -20.36 -11.97
N THR A 27 -6.42 -21.37 -11.51
CA THR A 27 -7.88 -21.28 -11.33
C THR A 27 -8.23 -20.15 -10.35
N ILE A 28 -7.48 -20.02 -9.26
CA ILE A 28 -7.66 -18.93 -8.28
C ILE A 28 -7.40 -17.57 -8.93
N ARG A 29 -6.29 -17.43 -9.66
CA ARG A 29 -5.95 -16.18 -10.36
C ARG A 29 -7.02 -15.80 -11.40
N ASN A 30 -7.50 -16.76 -12.18
CA ASN A 30 -8.57 -16.54 -13.15
C ASN A 30 -9.87 -16.07 -12.45
N ARG A 31 -10.25 -16.70 -11.34
CA ARG A 31 -11.42 -16.28 -10.56
C ARG A 31 -11.26 -14.86 -10.01
N LEU A 32 -10.09 -14.52 -9.45
CA LEU A 32 -9.81 -13.15 -8.99
C LEU A 32 -9.87 -12.13 -10.13
N HIS A 33 -9.33 -12.47 -11.30
CA HIS A 33 -9.40 -11.62 -12.49
C HIS A 33 -10.84 -11.40 -12.96
N ASN A 34 -11.71 -12.42 -12.91
CA ASN A 34 -13.14 -12.29 -13.27
C ASN A 34 -13.86 -11.28 -12.37
N PHE A 35 -13.43 -11.12 -11.11
CA PHE A 35 -13.94 -10.08 -10.20
C PHE A 35 -13.23 -8.72 -10.32
N GLY A 36 -12.38 -8.55 -11.34
CA GLY A 36 -11.63 -7.33 -11.62
C GLY A 36 -10.43 -7.09 -10.71
N LEU A 37 -10.06 -8.06 -9.87
CA LEU A 37 -8.91 -7.95 -8.97
C LEU A 37 -7.64 -8.30 -9.71
N ARG A 38 -6.61 -7.46 -9.58
CA ARG A 38 -5.28 -7.74 -10.13
C ARG A 38 -4.23 -7.57 -9.06
N ALA A 39 -3.19 -8.40 -9.09
CA ALA A 39 -2.03 -8.25 -8.23
C ALA A 39 -1.29 -6.96 -8.58
N ARG A 40 -1.09 -6.08 -7.61
CA ARG A 40 -0.39 -4.79 -7.75
C ARG A 40 0.51 -4.55 -6.55
N HIS A 41 1.51 -3.68 -6.71
CA HIS A 41 2.27 -3.20 -5.55
C HIS A 41 1.35 -2.31 -4.70
N PRO A 42 1.30 -2.53 -3.38
CA PRO A 42 0.65 -1.61 -2.48
C PRO A 42 1.37 -0.26 -2.49
N VAL A 43 0.65 0.79 -2.13
CA VAL A 43 1.31 2.06 -1.79
C VAL A 43 1.98 1.86 -0.43
N ARG A 44 3.22 2.33 -0.28
CA ARG A 44 3.89 2.40 1.02
C ARG A 44 3.73 3.81 1.56
N GLY A 45 3.31 3.93 2.81
CA GLY A 45 3.16 5.20 3.49
C GLY A 45 1.97 5.20 4.43
N THR A 46 2.00 6.12 5.39
CA THR A 46 0.96 6.26 6.39
C THR A 46 -0.34 6.77 5.76
N THR A 47 -1.47 6.20 6.20
CA THR A 47 -2.77 6.70 5.76
C THR A 47 -3.02 8.07 6.39
N LEU A 48 -3.16 9.11 5.57
CA LEU A 48 -3.41 10.45 6.09
C LEU A 48 -4.85 10.57 6.61
N THR A 49 -4.98 10.75 7.93
CA THR A 49 -6.24 11.12 8.61
C THR A 49 -6.74 12.47 8.10
N ALA A 50 -8.02 12.79 8.35
CA ALA A 50 -8.58 14.09 8.01
C ALA A 50 -7.78 15.25 8.64
N ASN A 51 -7.36 15.07 9.90
CA ASN A 51 -6.55 16.05 10.62
C ASN A 51 -5.17 16.25 9.98
N HIS A 52 -4.49 15.17 9.58
CA HIS A 52 -3.21 15.28 8.86
C HIS A 52 -3.37 16.04 7.54
N ARG A 53 -4.46 15.80 6.80
CA ARG A 53 -4.73 16.49 5.53
C ARG A 53 -4.96 17.98 5.75
N ALA A 54 -5.74 18.35 6.76
CA ALA A 54 -6.02 19.74 7.11
C ALA A 54 -4.72 20.48 7.53
N ALA A 55 -3.94 19.89 8.44
CA ALA A 55 -2.69 20.47 8.91
C ALA A 55 -1.67 20.66 7.77
N ARG A 56 -1.49 19.64 6.92
CA ARG A 56 -0.60 19.75 5.75
C ARG A 56 -1.06 20.82 4.77
N ARG A 57 -2.36 20.92 4.51
CA ARG A 57 -2.91 21.97 3.63
C ARG A 57 -2.64 23.35 4.21
N ALA A 58 -2.93 23.56 5.49
CA ALA A 58 -2.69 24.84 6.15
C ALA A 58 -1.21 25.24 6.08
N TRP A 59 -0.31 24.30 6.41
CA TRP A 59 1.13 24.52 6.33
C TRP A 59 1.57 24.89 4.92
N CYS A 60 1.16 24.14 3.90
CA CYS A 60 1.49 24.45 2.51
C CYS A 60 0.96 25.82 2.09
N THR A 61 -0.29 26.16 2.43
CA THR A 61 -0.88 27.46 2.07
C THR A 61 -0.13 28.63 2.73
N GLN A 62 0.31 28.47 3.97
CA GLN A 62 1.09 29.49 4.67
C GLN A 62 2.49 29.71 4.05
N HIS A 63 3.11 28.64 3.53
CA HIS A 63 4.50 28.67 3.06
C HIS A 63 4.61 28.70 1.52
N VAL A 64 3.50 28.68 0.76
CA VAL A 64 3.52 28.63 -0.71
C VAL A 64 4.21 29.82 -1.37
N ARG A 65 4.20 30.99 -0.70
CA ARG A 65 4.85 32.22 -1.19
C ARG A 65 6.24 32.45 -0.63
N TRP A 66 6.78 31.50 0.14
CA TRP A 66 8.11 31.66 0.71
C TRP A 66 9.18 31.72 -0.38
N GLN A 67 10.07 32.69 -0.24
CA GLN A 67 11.20 32.89 -1.13
C GLN A 67 12.40 32.05 -0.68
N ARG A 68 13.38 31.88 -1.58
CA ARG A 68 14.57 31.06 -1.31
C ARG A 68 15.33 31.48 -0.04
N GLN A 69 15.38 32.78 0.24
CA GLN A 69 16.04 33.32 1.45
C GLN A 69 15.36 32.85 2.74
N GLN A 70 14.03 32.69 2.74
CA GLN A 70 13.29 32.20 3.89
C GLN A 70 13.53 30.69 4.08
N TRP A 71 13.54 29.93 2.99
CA TRP A 71 13.89 28.50 3.05
C TRP A 71 15.33 28.26 3.52
N ALA A 72 16.26 29.15 3.19
CA ALA A 72 17.66 29.04 3.60
C ALA A 72 17.86 29.18 5.13
N GLN A 73 16.88 29.73 5.84
CA GLN A 73 16.92 29.85 7.30
C GLN A 73 16.35 28.61 8.03
N VAL A 74 15.80 27.64 7.28
CA VAL A 74 15.22 26.42 7.85
C VAL A 74 16.28 25.32 7.92
N LEU A 75 16.54 24.83 9.13
CA LEU A 75 17.30 23.60 9.34
C LEU A 75 16.34 22.40 9.32
N PHE A 76 16.46 21.56 8.30
CA PHE A 76 15.74 20.28 8.24
C PHE A 76 16.55 19.20 8.96
N THR A 77 15.93 18.47 9.87
CA THR A 77 16.51 17.31 10.54
C THR A 77 15.58 16.11 10.36
N ASP A 78 16.18 14.95 10.12
CA ASP A 78 15.46 13.68 10.06
C ASP A 78 16.44 12.53 10.35
N GLU A 79 15.91 11.37 10.72
CA GLU A 79 16.67 10.16 10.93
C GLU A 79 16.54 9.25 9.71
N SER A 80 17.66 8.67 9.26
CA SER A 80 17.66 7.72 8.16
C SER A 80 18.22 6.37 8.61
N ARG A 81 17.53 5.29 8.23
CA ARG A 81 17.94 3.92 8.50
C ARG A 81 18.71 3.36 7.30
N PHE A 82 19.93 2.88 7.55
CA PHE A 82 20.75 2.18 6.56
C PHE A 82 20.74 0.68 6.87
N CYS A 83 20.42 -0.16 5.88
CA CYS A 83 20.37 -1.62 6.03
C CYS A 83 21.29 -2.27 5.00
N LEU A 84 22.09 -3.24 5.45
CA LEU A 84 22.99 -4.02 4.58
C LEU A 84 22.22 -4.98 3.66
N GLU A 85 21.09 -5.51 4.14
CA GLU A 85 20.19 -6.38 3.36
C GLU A 85 18.77 -5.80 3.39
N PRO A 86 18.26 -5.26 2.27
CA PRO A 86 16.90 -4.76 2.22
C PRO A 86 15.92 -5.93 2.15
N ALA A 87 14.83 -5.84 2.91
CA ALA A 87 13.68 -6.70 2.66
C ALA A 87 13.15 -6.40 1.24
N ASP A 88 13.28 -7.36 0.33
CA ASP A 88 12.93 -7.31 -1.12
C ASP A 88 11.50 -6.82 -1.38
N GLY A 89 10.64 -6.80 -0.36
CA GLY A 89 9.48 -5.91 -0.38
C GLY A 89 8.43 -6.29 -1.43
N ARG A 90 8.53 -7.51 -1.97
CA ARG A 90 7.68 -8.12 -3.00
C ARG A 90 6.27 -8.45 -2.54
N ILE A 91 5.74 -7.65 -1.63
CA ILE A 91 4.36 -7.75 -1.20
C ILE A 91 3.47 -7.24 -2.34
N ARG A 92 2.42 -8.00 -2.64
CA ARG A 92 1.40 -7.66 -3.63
C ARG A 92 0.04 -7.65 -2.94
N VAL A 93 -0.82 -6.74 -3.38
CA VAL A 93 -2.22 -6.66 -2.98
C VAL A 93 -3.10 -6.92 -4.19
N TRP A 94 -4.20 -7.65 -3.98
CA TRP A 94 -5.27 -7.80 -4.95
C TRP A 94 -6.19 -6.59 -4.86
N ARG A 95 -6.23 -5.76 -5.90
CA ARG A 95 -7.09 -4.57 -5.96
C ARG A 95 -7.64 -4.31 -7.35
N ARG A 96 -8.75 -3.58 -7.42
CA ARG A 96 -9.34 -3.08 -8.67
C ARG A 96 -8.65 -1.79 -9.12
N ARG A 97 -8.93 -1.37 -10.34
CA ARG A 97 -8.55 -0.03 -10.82
C ARG A 97 -9.27 1.03 -9.98
N GLY A 98 -8.57 2.09 -9.56
CA GLY A 98 -9.11 3.14 -8.69
C GLY A 98 -8.88 2.92 -7.19
N GLU A 99 -8.68 1.68 -6.74
CA GLU A 99 -8.47 1.35 -5.32
C GLU A 99 -7.01 1.55 -4.85
N ARG A 100 -6.26 2.46 -5.47
CA ARG A 100 -4.82 2.62 -5.16
C ARG A 100 -4.57 2.99 -3.70
N PHE A 101 -5.43 3.83 -3.14
CA PHE A 101 -5.36 4.36 -1.77
C PHE A 101 -6.48 3.83 -0.87
N ALA A 102 -7.14 2.75 -1.28
CA ALA A 102 -8.16 2.12 -0.46
C ALA A 102 -7.52 1.40 0.73
N GLU A 103 -8.28 1.26 1.82
CA GLU A 103 -7.88 0.48 2.99
C GLU A 103 -7.50 -0.96 2.57
N GLY A 104 -6.38 -1.47 3.10
CA GLY A 104 -5.80 -2.77 2.71
C GLY A 104 -5.07 -2.80 1.37
N ALA A 105 -4.95 -1.67 0.65
CA ALA A 105 -4.07 -1.50 -0.51
C ALA A 105 -2.84 -0.60 -0.23
N VAL A 106 -2.76 -0.09 1.00
CA VAL A 106 -1.67 0.72 1.55
C VAL A 106 -1.01 -0.10 2.66
N LEU A 107 0.32 -0.16 2.65
CA LEU A 107 1.14 -0.70 3.73
C LEU A 107 1.74 0.45 4.52
N GLU A 108 1.61 0.39 5.84
CA GLU A 108 2.42 1.20 6.75
C GLU A 108 3.79 0.54 6.95
#